data_AF-A0A9D1DBP9-F1
#
_entry.id   AF-A0A9D1DBP9-F1
#
_cell.length_a   1.000
_cell.length_b   1.000
_cell.length_c   1.000
_cell.angle_alpha   90.00
_cell.angle_beta   90.00
_cell.angle_gamma   90.00
#
_symmetry.space_group_name_H-M   'P 1'
#
loop_
_entity.id
_entity.type
_entity.pdbx_description
1 polymer ?
#
loop_
_entity_poly.entity_id
_entity_poly.type
_entity_poly.pdbx_seq_one_letter_code
_entity_poly.pdbx_strand_id
1 'polypeptide(L)'
;MKKKFKTLYVLNIVIIIFLLILFNTSFYYPAKTNLSSVDNKQDINYITVNTDDIKNINTITEQNKNINEINNYTKLSNNFIKPAFPNKEIASCENLYNLDGSADFIYIKFENAGYAIYSKQTMELMEYSMNSNLPYKSNEIKYYAGPSNYLYKLNNKFYNVLTNKQLKVTTQETETIAQQIEQATVNQQAQSYSITSYENSTLTQNDDNNEIKSAPDINTDDLIAASTISGRLIENYKYFLANPTHGDNFAGEVYGNGNTGTCGPISAQLLLSFNNYYNDRRLITNKFLNGYNDIKNAVTEPEKNPNYCTDPSLMNQWTTGTRSEPTGKNSFYNEMITRIMSPNSSGSTINEVTSGIRSYLNDTIGAGEYGLTKDEQQWAFGYSPINSYFIKESLNEGRPLIISMNSHLGAINHDVVAYGYQDYTYPNGEGSYEGFVVHFGWSQASNACIWVNSAWCDAYITLKLFHTHDCEIVGNIENTNKTEYRCTSCGYRSDANPYSSYILIDNLGKNGNNWNIKIENPFNYGITVYYNKKMCFSGDAGKWLGLKDIEAFYLPAKNSTTKLISENFLATSIAVSHISKGIRFITYGYNLTQNGDMDIHYNIVDV
;
A
#
# COMPACT_ATOMS: atom_id res chain seq x y z
N MET A 1 -15.67 20.02 64.36
CA MET A 1 -16.35 21.26 64.84
C MET A 1 -16.95 22.01 63.66
N LYS A 2 -18.26 22.23 63.73
CA LYS A 2 -19.14 23.11 62.92
C LYS A 2 -18.49 24.39 62.34
N LYS A 3 -18.65 24.68 61.03
CA LYS A 3 -19.63 25.63 60.42
C LYS A 3 -19.19 26.15 59.01
N LYS A 4 -20.16 26.16 58.09
CA LYS A 4 -20.41 27.08 56.93
C LYS A 4 -19.32 27.09 55.83
N PHE A 5 -19.65 26.84 54.56
CA PHE A 5 -20.50 27.67 53.70
C PHE A 5 -21.25 26.84 52.63
N LYS A 6 -22.58 27.03 52.55
CA LYS A 6 -23.39 26.86 51.34
C LYS A 6 -23.24 28.14 50.49
N THR A 7 -23.46 28.01 49.18
CA THR A 7 -23.80 29.04 48.14
C THR A 7 -22.78 29.15 47.01
N LEU A 8 -22.83 28.25 46.01
CA LEU A 8 -22.40 28.53 44.63
C LEU A 8 -22.90 27.47 43.63
N TYR A 9 -24.21 27.26 43.52
CA TYR A 9 -24.76 26.33 42.51
C TYR A 9 -26.22 26.69 42.13
N VAL A 10 -26.55 27.98 41.98
CA VAL A 10 -27.80 28.44 41.36
C VAL A 10 -27.56 29.81 40.71
N LEU A 11 -26.69 29.87 39.69
CA LEU A 11 -26.57 31.06 38.83
C LEU A 11 -25.85 30.70 37.52
N ASN A 12 -26.46 29.85 36.69
CA ASN A 12 -26.14 29.75 35.24
C ASN A 12 -27.12 28.90 34.40
N ILE A 13 -28.32 28.57 34.90
CA ILE A 13 -29.33 27.79 34.14
C ILE A 13 -30.53 28.65 33.69
N VAL A 14 -30.51 29.97 33.91
CA VAL A 14 -31.64 30.87 33.56
C VAL A 14 -31.33 31.80 32.36
N ILE A 15 -30.16 31.68 31.72
CA ILE A 15 -29.76 32.58 30.60
C ILE A 15 -29.81 31.91 29.20
N ILE A 16 -30.09 30.61 29.08
CA ILE A 16 -30.17 29.95 27.75
C ILE A 16 -31.61 29.60 27.33
N ILE A 17 -32.59 29.68 28.23
CA ILE A 17 -34.02 29.44 27.90
C ILE A 17 -34.75 30.72 27.44
N PHE A 18 -34.08 31.89 27.44
CA PHE A 18 -34.65 33.17 26.96
C PHE A 18 -34.23 33.57 25.53
N LEU A 19 -33.50 32.71 24.81
CA LEU A 19 -33.02 32.97 23.44
C LEU A 19 -33.68 32.09 22.35
N LEU A 20 -34.72 31.33 22.69
CA LEU A 20 -35.42 30.44 21.75
C LEU A 20 -36.92 30.72 21.57
N ILE A 21 -37.42 31.83 22.11
CA ILE A 21 -38.79 32.30 21.84
C ILE A 21 -38.70 33.78 21.47
N LEU A 22 -38.41 34.05 20.20
CA LEU A 22 -38.81 35.23 19.41
C LEU A 22 -38.13 35.09 18.04
N PHE A 23 -38.88 35.30 16.96
CA PHE A 23 -38.55 35.10 15.53
C PHE A 23 -38.90 33.75 14.92
N ASN A 24 -40.16 33.35 15.11
CA ASN A 24 -40.95 32.79 14.02
C ASN A 24 -42.05 33.82 13.70
N THR A 25 -41.94 34.52 12.57
CA THR A 25 -43.05 35.21 11.87
C THR A 25 -42.51 35.82 10.59
N SER A 26 -42.75 35.13 9.48
CA SER A 26 -42.57 35.66 8.13
C SER A 26 -43.68 36.69 7.84
N PHE A 27 -43.31 37.93 7.52
CA PHE A 27 -44.16 38.86 6.79
C PHE A 27 -43.35 39.57 5.71
N TYR A 28 -43.95 39.64 4.53
CA TYR A 28 -43.39 40.08 3.27
C TYR A 28 -43.64 41.60 3.08
N TYR A 29 -42.55 42.36 2.84
CA TYR A 29 -42.40 43.68 2.15
C TYR A 29 -43.19 44.91 2.71
N PRO A 30 -42.78 46.19 2.47
CA PRO A 30 -42.05 46.69 1.29
C PRO A 30 -40.99 47.80 1.49
N ALA A 31 -40.18 48.04 0.45
CA ALA A 31 -39.45 49.30 0.26
C ALA A 31 -40.15 50.13 -0.84
N LYS A 32 -40.66 51.31 -0.44
CA LYS A 32 -41.01 52.47 -1.29
C LYS A 32 -39.87 53.50 -1.15
N THR A 33 -39.52 54.41 -2.03
CA THR A 33 -39.91 54.83 -3.40
C THR A 33 -38.92 55.95 -3.78
N ASN A 34 -38.63 56.14 -5.06
CA ASN A 34 -38.97 57.38 -5.77
C ASN A 34 -38.46 57.33 -7.22
N LEU A 35 -39.38 57.37 -8.18
CA LEU A 35 -39.35 58.35 -9.28
C LEU A 35 -40.68 58.34 -10.07
N SER A 36 -41.28 59.52 -10.10
CA SER A 36 -42.20 60.12 -11.09
C SER A 36 -43.53 59.43 -11.48
N SER A 37 -44.61 59.99 -10.91
CA SER A 37 -45.92 60.37 -11.49
C SER A 37 -46.24 60.04 -12.96
N VAL A 38 -47.44 59.50 -13.23
CA VAL A 38 -48.68 60.22 -13.61
C VAL A 38 -49.80 59.19 -13.90
N ASP A 39 -51.03 59.51 -13.48
CA ASP A 39 -52.28 58.75 -13.60
C ASP A 39 -52.73 58.45 -15.05
N ASN A 40 -53.32 57.26 -15.29
CA ASN A 40 -54.76 57.11 -15.60
C ASN A 40 -55.18 55.66 -15.94
N LYS A 41 -56.42 55.32 -15.55
CA LYS A 41 -57.19 54.10 -15.86
C LYS A 41 -57.14 53.72 -17.36
N GLN A 42 -57.08 52.42 -17.66
CA GLN A 42 -58.19 51.66 -18.27
C GLN A 42 -57.82 50.20 -18.62
N ASP A 43 -58.76 49.32 -18.28
CA ASP A 43 -59.23 48.11 -18.96
C ASP A 43 -58.29 46.94 -19.30
N ILE A 44 -58.79 45.79 -18.86
CA ILE A 44 -58.31 44.43 -18.99
C ILE A 44 -58.31 43.98 -20.45
N ASN A 45 -57.23 43.33 -20.89
CA ASN A 45 -57.28 42.36 -21.99
C ASN A 45 -56.70 41.03 -21.50
N TYR A 46 -57.57 40.03 -21.35
CA TYR A 46 -57.18 38.64 -21.20
C TYR A 46 -56.58 38.15 -22.52
N ILE A 47 -55.29 37.84 -22.52
CA ILE A 47 -54.69 37.00 -23.57
C ILE A 47 -54.89 35.55 -23.12
N THR A 48 -55.87 34.89 -23.73
CA THR A 48 -56.04 33.44 -23.62
C THR A 48 -54.88 32.78 -24.37
N VAL A 49 -53.89 32.27 -23.64
CA VAL A 49 -52.83 31.44 -24.23
C VAL A 49 -53.42 30.07 -24.52
N ASN A 50 -53.38 29.68 -25.79
CA ASN A 50 -53.93 28.43 -26.30
C ASN A 50 -53.15 27.24 -25.73
N THR A 51 -53.85 26.22 -25.24
CA THR A 51 -53.27 25.04 -24.57
C THR A 51 -52.37 24.18 -25.46
N ASP A 52 -52.39 24.40 -26.78
CA ASP A 52 -51.52 23.71 -27.73
C ASP A 52 -50.08 24.28 -27.77
N ASP A 53 -49.88 25.55 -27.40
CA ASP A 53 -48.56 26.18 -27.38
C ASP A 53 -47.72 25.73 -26.17
N ILE A 54 -48.37 25.33 -25.07
CA ILE A 54 -47.70 24.80 -23.86
C ILE A 54 -47.21 23.36 -24.07
N LYS A 55 -47.89 22.56 -24.90
CA LYS A 55 -47.39 21.23 -25.27
C LYS A 55 -46.09 21.31 -26.05
N ASN A 56 -45.98 22.22 -27.03
CA ASN A 56 -44.77 22.35 -27.85
C ASN A 56 -43.54 22.84 -27.06
N ILE A 57 -43.70 23.69 -26.04
CA ILE A 57 -42.59 24.14 -25.20
C ILE A 57 -42.06 23.00 -24.30
N ASN A 58 -42.94 22.14 -23.77
CA ASN A 58 -42.52 20.97 -23.00
C ASN A 58 -41.81 19.93 -23.88
N THR A 59 -42.30 19.70 -25.11
CA THR A 59 -41.64 18.78 -26.05
C THR A 59 -40.25 19.27 -26.48
N ILE A 60 -40.07 20.58 -26.71
CA ILE A 60 -38.76 21.17 -27.07
C ILE A 60 -37.79 21.14 -25.88
N THR A 61 -38.30 21.32 -24.65
CA THR A 61 -37.47 21.26 -23.43
C THR A 61 -37.03 19.82 -23.11
N GLU A 62 -37.89 18.81 -23.31
CA GLU A 62 -37.54 17.39 -23.18
C GLU A 62 -36.62 16.90 -24.32
N GLN A 63 -36.85 17.34 -25.56
CA GLN A 63 -35.96 17.03 -26.69
C GLN A 63 -34.56 17.62 -26.49
N ASN A 64 -34.44 18.86 -25.97
CA ASN A 64 -33.13 19.46 -25.67
C ASN A 64 -32.42 18.82 -24.46
N LYS A 65 -33.17 18.28 -23.49
CA LYS A 65 -32.60 17.48 -22.39
C LYS A 65 -32.05 16.14 -22.90
N ASN A 66 -32.79 15.46 -23.76
CA ASN A 66 -32.38 14.22 -24.42
C ASN A 66 -31.16 14.41 -25.34
N ILE A 67 -31.07 15.51 -26.10
CA ILE A 67 -29.94 15.78 -27.00
C ILE A 67 -28.64 16.03 -26.21
N ASN A 68 -28.70 16.72 -25.07
CA ASN A 68 -27.54 16.94 -24.21
C ASN A 68 -27.06 15.66 -23.50
N GLU A 69 -27.98 14.79 -23.08
CA GLU A 69 -27.63 13.48 -22.53
C GLU A 69 -27.01 12.56 -23.61
N ILE A 70 -27.60 12.49 -24.81
CA ILE A 70 -27.08 11.71 -25.95
C ILE A 70 -25.66 12.17 -26.39
N ASN A 71 -25.40 13.48 -26.38
CA ASN A 71 -24.07 14.03 -26.68
C ASN A 71 -23.03 13.70 -25.60
N ASN A 72 -23.44 13.67 -24.32
CA ASN A 72 -22.57 13.25 -23.22
C ASN A 72 -22.25 11.75 -23.28
N TYR A 73 -23.20 10.89 -23.64
CA TYR A 73 -22.98 9.44 -23.79
C TYR A 73 -22.05 9.10 -24.96
N THR A 74 -22.16 9.81 -26.08
CA THR A 74 -21.27 9.62 -27.24
C THR A 74 -19.82 10.00 -26.89
N LYS A 75 -19.64 11.04 -26.08
CA LYS A 75 -18.34 11.48 -25.56
C LYS A 75 -17.77 10.50 -24.53
N LEU A 76 -18.60 9.97 -23.63
CA LEU A 76 -18.24 8.93 -22.65
C LEU A 76 -17.78 7.64 -23.33
N SER A 77 -18.55 7.19 -24.34
CA SER A 77 -18.27 5.99 -25.12
C SER A 77 -16.94 6.09 -25.88
N ASN A 78 -16.70 7.19 -26.59
CA ASN A 78 -15.51 7.33 -27.43
C ASN A 78 -14.22 7.63 -26.64
N ASN A 79 -14.28 8.34 -25.51
CA ASN A 79 -13.08 8.78 -24.80
C ASN A 79 -12.64 7.86 -23.66
N PHE A 80 -13.54 7.08 -23.06
CA PHE A 80 -13.23 6.27 -21.87
C PHE A 80 -13.54 4.79 -22.07
N ILE A 81 -14.69 4.47 -22.66
CA ILE A 81 -15.17 3.08 -22.74
C ILE A 81 -14.53 2.30 -23.89
N LYS A 82 -14.53 2.85 -25.12
CA LYS A 82 -13.91 2.17 -26.28
C LYS A 82 -12.40 1.93 -26.13
N PRO A 83 -11.61 2.84 -25.53
CA PRO A 83 -10.20 2.57 -25.25
C PRO A 83 -10.01 1.44 -24.22
N ALA A 84 -10.83 1.38 -23.17
CA ALA A 84 -10.73 0.35 -22.12
C ALA A 84 -11.31 -1.00 -22.55
N PHE A 85 -12.35 -1.00 -23.40
CA PHE A 85 -13.09 -2.18 -23.84
C PHE A 85 -13.36 -2.16 -25.35
N PRO A 86 -12.32 -2.31 -26.20
CA PRO A 86 -12.43 -2.14 -27.66
C PRO A 86 -13.35 -3.17 -28.35
N ASN A 87 -13.67 -4.28 -27.67
CA ASN A 87 -14.47 -5.38 -28.21
C ASN A 87 -15.89 -5.48 -27.59
N LYS A 88 -16.35 -4.45 -26.87
CA LYS A 88 -17.67 -4.44 -26.22
C LYS A 88 -18.51 -3.26 -26.71
N GLU A 89 -19.76 -3.55 -27.11
CA GLU A 89 -20.76 -2.55 -27.46
C GLU A 89 -21.68 -2.26 -26.27
N ILE A 90 -22.06 -1.00 -26.10
CA ILE A 90 -22.87 -0.51 -24.98
C ILE A 90 -24.36 -0.72 -25.29
N ALA A 91 -25.05 -1.50 -24.47
CA ALA A 91 -26.50 -1.70 -24.54
C ALA A 91 -27.28 -0.56 -23.88
N SER A 92 -26.83 -0.12 -22.70
CA SER A 92 -27.49 0.95 -21.96
C SER A 92 -26.54 1.63 -20.98
N CYS A 93 -26.84 2.88 -20.65
CA CYS A 93 -26.13 3.66 -19.65
C CYS A 93 -27.15 4.34 -18.73
N GLU A 94 -26.95 4.30 -17.42
CA GLU A 94 -27.82 4.94 -16.43
C GLU A 94 -27.03 5.40 -15.20
N ASN A 95 -27.57 6.37 -14.46
CA ASN A 95 -26.96 6.78 -13.19
C ASN A 95 -27.27 5.76 -12.08
N LEU A 96 -26.29 5.50 -11.22
CA LEU A 96 -26.54 4.94 -9.89
C LEU A 96 -26.35 6.03 -8.84
N TYR A 97 -27.10 5.92 -7.75
CA TYR A 97 -27.19 6.96 -6.73
C TYR A 97 -26.45 6.56 -5.45
N ASN A 98 -25.82 7.52 -4.79
CA ASN A 98 -25.22 7.33 -3.47
C ASN A 98 -26.29 7.40 -2.37
N LEU A 99 -25.91 7.13 -1.12
CA LEU A 99 -26.83 6.99 0.01
C LEU A 99 -27.53 8.30 0.40
N ASP A 100 -26.94 9.44 0.10
CA ASP A 100 -27.57 10.76 0.25
C ASP A 100 -28.49 11.12 -0.95
N GLY A 101 -28.49 10.30 -1.99
CA GLY A 101 -29.27 10.49 -3.22
C GLY A 101 -28.57 11.30 -4.29
N SER A 102 -27.29 11.63 -4.14
CA SER A 102 -26.47 12.17 -5.23
C SER A 102 -26.29 11.12 -6.34
N ALA A 103 -26.13 11.56 -7.59
CA ALA A 103 -26.00 10.68 -8.75
C ALA A 103 -24.51 10.50 -9.11
N ASP A 104 -23.77 9.82 -8.24
CA ASP A 104 -22.30 9.81 -8.26
C ASP A 104 -21.68 8.77 -9.19
N PHE A 105 -22.47 7.83 -9.71
CA PHE A 105 -21.94 6.73 -10.51
C PHE A 105 -22.67 6.59 -11.84
N ILE A 106 -21.94 6.05 -12.81
CA ILE A 106 -22.43 5.71 -14.13
C ILE A 106 -22.36 4.20 -14.28
N TYR A 107 -23.50 3.55 -14.48
CA TYR A 107 -23.58 2.13 -14.81
C TYR A 107 -23.76 1.94 -16.32
N ILE A 108 -22.93 1.08 -16.89
CA ILE A 108 -22.91 0.72 -18.30
C ILE A 108 -23.17 -0.77 -18.42
N LYS A 109 -24.20 -1.12 -19.18
CA LYS A 109 -24.49 -2.51 -19.56
C LYS A 109 -24.03 -2.75 -20.98
N PHE A 110 -23.41 -3.89 -21.27
CA PHE A 110 -22.97 -4.27 -22.61
C PHE A 110 -23.99 -5.18 -23.32
N GLU A 111 -24.04 -5.15 -24.67
CA GLU A 111 -25.03 -5.90 -25.48
C GLU A 111 -24.88 -7.42 -25.36
N ASN A 112 -23.65 -7.93 -25.16
CA ASN A 112 -23.33 -9.35 -25.13
C ASN A 112 -22.91 -9.84 -23.72
N ALA A 113 -23.62 -9.37 -22.69
CA ALA A 113 -23.35 -9.58 -21.26
C ALA A 113 -22.12 -8.84 -20.70
N GLY A 114 -22.14 -8.68 -19.38
CA GLY A 114 -21.17 -7.87 -18.64
C GLY A 114 -21.65 -6.46 -18.37
N TYR A 115 -20.95 -5.79 -17.47
CA TYR A 115 -21.18 -4.39 -17.13
C TYR A 115 -19.93 -3.69 -16.63
N ALA A 116 -19.98 -2.36 -16.58
CA ALA A 116 -19.00 -1.52 -15.89
C ALA A 116 -19.73 -0.46 -15.05
N ILE A 117 -19.17 -0.09 -13.90
CA ILE A 117 -19.58 1.06 -13.09
C ILE A 117 -18.40 2.01 -13.01
N TYR A 118 -18.64 3.29 -13.26
CA TYR A 118 -17.65 4.34 -13.14
C TYR A 118 -18.09 5.37 -12.11
N SER A 119 -17.13 6.00 -11.45
CA SER A 119 -17.38 7.26 -10.77
C SER A 119 -17.67 8.34 -11.81
N LYS A 120 -18.74 9.09 -11.60
CA LYS A 120 -19.16 10.17 -12.49
C LYS A 120 -18.25 11.39 -12.37
N GLN A 121 -17.65 11.60 -11.20
CA GLN A 121 -16.77 12.73 -10.95
C GLN A 121 -15.38 12.50 -11.56
N THR A 122 -14.79 11.33 -11.34
CA THR A 122 -13.40 11.05 -11.73
C THR A 122 -13.28 10.25 -13.01
N MET A 123 -14.37 9.64 -13.49
CA MET A 123 -14.40 8.67 -14.59
C MET A 123 -13.54 7.43 -14.33
N GLU A 124 -13.26 7.12 -13.06
CA GLU A 124 -12.54 5.92 -12.66
C GLU A 124 -13.48 4.69 -12.69
N LEU A 125 -12.94 3.56 -13.15
CA LEU A 125 -13.67 2.29 -13.17
C LEU A 125 -13.76 1.73 -11.75
N MET A 126 -14.98 1.72 -11.19
CA MET A 126 -15.26 1.24 -9.83
C MET A 126 -15.46 -0.27 -9.78
N GLU A 127 -16.13 -0.81 -10.80
CA GLU A 127 -16.49 -2.23 -10.84
C GLU A 127 -16.70 -2.66 -12.29
N TYR A 128 -16.29 -3.89 -12.61
CA TYR A 128 -16.50 -4.46 -13.94
C TYR A 128 -16.74 -5.95 -13.85
N SER A 129 -17.64 -6.44 -14.70
CA SER A 129 -17.78 -7.87 -14.96
C SER A 129 -17.87 -8.12 -16.45
N MET A 130 -17.15 -9.14 -16.92
CA MET A 130 -17.13 -9.51 -18.33
C MET A 130 -18.42 -10.19 -18.80
N ASN A 131 -19.10 -10.91 -17.89
CA ASN A 131 -20.18 -11.84 -18.22
C ASN A 131 -21.43 -11.72 -17.33
N SER A 132 -21.34 -11.04 -16.17
CA SER A 132 -22.46 -10.95 -15.23
C SER A 132 -23.32 -9.71 -15.51
N ASN A 133 -24.53 -9.68 -14.92
CA ASN A 133 -25.36 -8.48 -14.85
C ASN A 133 -25.52 -8.07 -13.39
N LEU A 134 -25.76 -6.77 -13.16
CA LEU A 134 -26.11 -6.29 -11.83
C LEU A 134 -27.49 -6.79 -11.40
N PRO A 135 -27.70 -7.06 -10.10
CA PRO A 135 -28.91 -7.71 -9.62
C PRO A 135 -30.12 -6.77 -9.47
N TYR A 136 -30.02 -5.51 -9.91
CA TYR A 136 -31.10 -4.52 -9.77
C TYR A 136 -32.37 -4.95 -10.50
N LYS A 137 -33.52 -4.73 -9.83
CA LYS A 137 -34.84 -4.93 -10.43
C LYS A 137 -35.18 -3.77 -11.38
N SER A 138 -35.99 -4.05 -12.39
CA SER A 138 -36.49 -3.00 -13.29
C SER A 138 -37.43 -2.06 -12.53
N ASN A 139 -37.28 -0.75 -12.74
CA ASN A 139 -38.16 0.33 -12.27
C ASN A 139 -37.94 0.86 -10.85
N GLU A 140 -36.83 0.50 -10.18
CA GLU A 140 -36.44 1.08 -8.88
C GLU A 140 -35.25 2.05 -9.05
N ILE A 141 -35.17 3.07 -8.18
CA ILE A 141 -33.97 3.90 -8.07
C ILE A 141 -32.85 3.02 -7.50
N LYS A 142 -31.74 2.96 -8.24
CA LYS A 142 -30.62 2.06 -7.96
C LYS A 142 -29.57 2.80 -7.14
N TYR A 143 -29.36 2.35 -5.92
CA TYR A 143 -28.38 2.92 -5.03
C TYR A 143 -27.13 2.04 -4.98
N TYR A 144 -25.96 2.66 -5.05
CA TYR A 144 -24.66 1.98 -5.09
C TYR A 144 -23.78 2.50 -3.96
N ALA A 145 -23.20 1.58 -3.18
CA ALA A 145 -22.28 1.91 -2.10
C ALA A 145 -20.97 1.11 -2.21
N GLY A 146 -20.53 0.82 -3.44
CA GLY A 146 -19.33 0.04 -3.75
C GLY A 146 -19.63 -1.38 -4.23
N PRO A 147 -18.59 -2.15 -4.64
CA PRO A 147 -18.75 -3.49 -5.19
C PRO A 147 -19.59 -4.39 -4.29
N SER A 148 -20.49 -5.17 -4.89
CA SER A 148 -21.47 -6.04 -4.20
C SER A 148 -22.51 -5.33 -3.30
N ASN A 149 -22.44 -4.00 -3.15
CA ASN A 149 -23.35 -3.20 -2.34
C ASN A 149 -24.39 -2.49 -3.22
N TYR A 150 -25.25 -3.30 -3.83
CA TYR A 150 -26.37 -2.85 -4.63
C TYR A 150 -27.60 -2.69 -3.75
N LEU A 151 -28.19 -1.50 -3.72
CA LEU A 151 -29.21 -1.13 -2.75
C LEU A 151 -30.46 -0.58 -3.44
N TYR A 152 -31.61 -0.75 -2.78
CA TYR A 152 -32.85 -0.03 -3.10
C TYR A 152 -33.38 0.64 -1.82
N LYS A 153 -34.21 1.68 -1.99
CA LYS A 153 -34.77 2.45 -0.87
C LYS A 153 -36.27 2.23 -0.76
N LEU A 154 -36.74 1.78 0.40
CA LEU A 154 -38.15 1.61 0.73
C LEU A 154 -38.44 2.27 2.08
N ASN A 155 -39.45 3.14 2.16
CA ASN A 155 -39.83 3.86 3.39
C ASN A 155 -38.65 4.54 4.10
N ASN A 156 -37.82 5.26 3.33
CA ASN A 156 -36.58 5.91 3.80
C ASN A 156 -35.50 4.99 4.38
N LYS A 157 -35.58 3.69 4.13
CA LYS A 157 -34.58 2.71 4.57
C LYS A 157 -33.95 2.04 3.36
N PHE A 158 -32.65 1.80 3.44
CA PHE A 158 -31.90 1.11 2.38
C PHE A 158 -31.94 -0.40 2.60
N TYR A 159 -32.00 -1.15 1.52
CA TYR A 159 -32.03 -2.61 1.53
C TYR A 159 -31.09 -3.13 0.46
N ASN A 160 -30.27 -4.12 0.78
CA ASN A 160 -29.39 -4.74 -0.21
C ASN A 160 -30.21 -5.63 -1.16
N VAL A 161 -29.99 -5.47 -2.46
CA VAL A 161 -30.77 -6.11 -3.52
C VAL A 161 -30.56 -7.62 -3.56
N LEU A 162 -29.36 -8.11 -3.23
CA LEU A 162 -29.03 -9.53 -3.23
C LEU A 162 -29.59 -10.25 -2.00
N THR A 163 -29.48 -9.61 -0.84
CA THR A 163 -29.80 -10.27 0.45
C THR A 163 -31.17 -9.88 1.02
N ASN A 164 -31.78 -8.81 0.50
CA ASN A 164 -32.95 -8.14 1.08
C ASN A 164 -32.76 -7.68 2.54
N LYS A 165 -31.54 -7.65 3.07
CA LYS A 165 -31.26 -7.14 4.42
C LYS A 165 -31.35 -5.62 4.44
N GLN A 166 -31.99 -5.08 5.46
CA GLN A 166 -32.05 -3.63 5.69
C GLN A 166 -30.69 -3.11 6.18
N LEU A 167 -30.20 -2.04 5.58
CA LEU A 167 -29.12 -1.22 6.10
C LEU A 167 -29.64 -0.39 7.28
N LYS A 168 -29.06 -0.59 8.46
CA LYS A 168 -29.40 0.16 9.68
C LYS A 168 -28.55 1.42 9.75
N VAL A 169 -28.95 2.44 9.00
CA VAL A 169 -28.27 3.75 8.95
C VAL A 169 -29.28 4.87 9.21
N THR A 170 -28.84 5.87 9.96
CA THR A 170 -29.55 7.15 10.14
C THR A 170 -29.30 8.07 8.95
N THR A 171 -30.13 9.10 8.80
CA THR A 171 -29.98 10.08 7.71
C THR A 171 -28.64 10.82 7.75
N GLN A 172 -28.13 11.12 8.96
CA GLN A 172 -26.84 11.79 9.11
C GLN A 172 -25.66 10.86 8.77
N GLU A 173 -25.78 9.57 9.05
CA GLU A 173 -24.79 8.56 8.64
C GLU A 173 -24.81 8.37 7.12
N THR A 174 -25.97 8.41 6.47
CA THR A 174 -26.04 8.28 5.00
C THR A 174 -25.34 9.42 4.27
N GLU A 175 -25.43 10.66 4.77
CA GLU A 175 -24.71 11.81 4.22
C GLU A 175 -23.20 11.69 4.45
N THR A 176 -22.80 11.27 5.64
CA THR A 176 -21.38 11.08 5.98
C THR A 176 -20.75 9.99 5.11
N ILE A 177 -21.45 8.88 4.91
CA ILE A 177 -20.93 7.76 4.12
C ILE A 177 -20.89 8.11 2.64
N ALA A 178 -21.89 8.83 2.13
CA ALA A 178 -21.87 9.31 0.75
C ALA A 178 -20.63 10.19 0.49
N GLN A 179 -20.34 11.13 1.39
CA GLN A 179 -19.15 11.98 1.33
C GLN A 179 -17.84 11.19 1.43
N GLN A 180 -17.79 10.13 2.24
CA GLN A 180 -16.61 9.27 2.33
C GLN A 180 -16.36 8.50 1.03
N ILE A 181 -17.42 8.00 0.38
CA ILE A 181 -17.30 7.29 -0.90
C ILE A 181 -16.78 8.26 -1.98
N GLU A 182 -17.33 9.48 -2.05
CA GLU A 182 -16.85 10.52 -2.96
C GLU A 182 -15.38 10.87 -2.70
N GLN A 183 -15.00 11.09 -1.44
CA GLN A 183 -13.62 11.43 -1.06
C GLN A 183 -12.64 10.29 -1.36
N ALA A 184 -13.02 9.03 -1.12
CA ALA A 184 -12.18 7.88 -1.44
C ALA A 184 -11.85 7.82 -2.94
N THR A 185 -12.84 8.07 -3.80
CA THR A 185 -12.64 8.08 -5.25
C THR A 185 -11.81 9.28 -5.73
N VAL A 186 -12.00 10.46 -5.12
CA VAL A 186 -11.17 11.64 -5.41
C VAL A 186 -9.72 11.43 -4.94
N ASN A 187 -9.52 10.77 -3.79
CA ASN A 187 -8.19 10.47 -3.24
C ASN A 187 -7.45 9.43 -4.09
N GLN A 188 -8.14 8.43 -4.64
CA GLN A 188 -7.57 7.44 -5.56
C GLN A 188 -7.08 8.09 -6.86
N GLN A 189 -7.80 9.08 -7.38
CA GLN A 189 -7.35 9.93 -8.48
C GLN A 189 -6.18 10.85 -8.08
N ALA A 190 -6.19 11.42 -6.87
CA ALA A 190 -5.10 12.25 -6.36
C ALA A 190 -3.79 11.45 -6.17
N GLN A 191 -3.88 10.18 -5.76
CA GLN A 191 -2.75 9.26 -5.63
C GLN A 191 -2.14 8.89 -6.98
N SER A 192 -2.93 8.79 -8.05
CA SER A 192 -2.45 8.58 -9.41
C SER A 192 -1.80 9.82 -10.06
N TYR A 193 -1.93 11.00 -9.45
CA TYR A 193 -1.33 12.27 -9.92
C TYR A 193 -0.31 12.95 -8.96
N SER A 194 0.13 12.26 -7.89
CA SER A 194 1.21 12.68 -6.96
C SER A 194 0.92 13.89 -6.04
N ILE A 195 0.90 13.68 -4.71
CA ILE A 195 1.59 14.42 -3.60
C ILE A 195 0.93 14.16 -2.22
N THR A 196 1.76 14.30 -1.18
CA THR A 196 1.78 13.85 0.23
C THR A 196 0.86 14.50 1.29
N SER A 197 0.71 13.75 2.42
CA SER A 197 0.57 14.12 3.85
C SER A 197 -0.80 14.29 4.57
N TYR A 198 -1.00 13.37 5.52
CA TYR A 198 -1.44 13.44 6.94
C TYR A 198 -2.81 13.99 7.40
N GLU A 199 -3.49 13.09 8.13
CA GLU A 199 -3.95 13.17 9.55
C GLU A 199 -5.46 13.21 9.91
N ASN A 200 -5.77 12.33 10.88
CA ASN A 200 -6.85 12.34 11.89
C ASN A 200 -8.27 11.94 11.45
N SER A 201 -9.08 11.22 12.24
CA SER A 201 -8.93 10.48 13.50
C SER A 201 -10.30 9.87 13.85
N THR A 202 -10.28 8.69 14.48
CA THR A 202 -11.30 8.11 15.39
C THR A 202 -12.75 8.02 14.94
N LEU A 203 -13.31 6.80 14.91
CA LEU A 203 -14.57 6.46 15.58
C LEU A 203 -14.68 4.92 15.71
N THR A 204 -14.77 4.47 16.96
CA THR A 204 -15.12 3.10 17.38
C THR A 204 -16.61 2.85 17.20
N GLN A 205 -17.03 1.68 16.69
CA GLN A 205 -18.17 0.94 17.26
C GLN A 205 -18.24 -0.53 16.77
N ASN A 206 -18.54 -1.39 17.74
CA ASN A 206 -18.90 -2.81 17.59
C ASN A 206 -20.30 -2.96 16.98
N ASP A 207 -20.52 -3.98 16.16
CA ASP A 207 -21.48 -5.06 16.45
C ASP A 207 -21.58 -6.07 15.30
N ASP A 208 -21.62 -7.35 15.68
CA ASP A 208 -21.76 -8.55 14.86
C ASP A 208 -22.94 -8.51 13.85
N ASN A 209 -22.75 -9.09 12.66
CA ASN A 209 -23.43 -10.34 12.26
C ASN A 209 -23.28 -10.69 10.75
N ASN A 210 -22.48 -11.74 10.51
CA ASN A 210 -22.53 -12.71 9.40
C ASN A 210 -22.44 -12.18 7.96
N GLU A 211 -21.19 -12.05 7.50
CA GLU A 211 -20.80 -12.00 6.10
C GLU A 211 -20.70 -13.41 5.49
N ILE A 212 -21.03 -13.50 4.20
CA ILE A 212 -20.87 -14.74 3.42
C ILE A 212 -19.39 -14.86 3.08
N LYS A 213 -18.67 -15.69 3.83
CA LYS A 213 -17.29 -16.03 3.56
C LYS A 213 -17.18 -16.72 2.20
N SER A 214 -16.28 -16.24 1.33
CA SER A 214 -16.07 -16.82 0.00
C SER A 214 -15.13 -18.04 -0.01
N ALA A 215 -14.42 -18.26 1.10
CA ALA A 215 -13.45 -19.33 1.29
C ALA A 215 -13.80 -20.16 2.54
N PRO A 216 -13.35 -21.43 2.61
CA PRO A 216 -13.44 -22.24 3.83
C PRO A 216 -12.78 -21.53 5.02
N ASP A 217 -13.27 -21.80 6.22
CA ASP A 217 -12.68 -21.29 7.45
C ASP A 217 -11.32 -21.95 7.72
N ILE A 218 -10.41 -21.20 8.35
CA ILE A 218 -9.13 -21.73 8.82
C ILE A 218 -9.37 -22.79 9.90
N ASN A 219 -8.63 -23.89 9.80
CA ASN A 219 -8.51 -24.85 10.89
C ASN A 219 -7.18 -24.63 11.61
N THR A 220 -7.19 -24.02 12.80
CA THR A 220 -5.97 -23.75 13.56
C THR A 220 -5.31 -24.99 14.15
N ASP A 221 -6.06 -26.09 14.27
CA ASP A 221 -5.52 -27.39 14.72
C ASP A 221 -4.82 -28.14 13.58
N ASP A 222 -5.08 -27.76 12.33
CA ASP A 222 -4.54 -28.39 11.12
C ASP A 222 -4.23 -27.32 10.05
N LEU A 223 -3.21 -26.51 10.33
CA LEU A 223 -2.75 -25.47 9.41
C LEU A 223 -2.23 -26.10 8.12
N ILE A 224 -2.59 -25.51 6.98
CA ILE A 224 -2.20 -25.99 5.66
C ILE A 224 -0.71 -25.70 5.44
N ALA A 225 0.11 -26.75 5.37
CA ALA A 225 1.52 -26.59 5.04
C ALA A 225 1.69 -26.06 3.60
N ALA A 226 2.50 -25.01 3.44
CA ALA A 226 2.85 -24.51 2.12
C ALA A 226 3.93 -25.36 1.45
N SER A 227 3.96 -25.35 0.11
CA SER A 227 4.97 -26.07 -0.67
C SER A 227 6.10 -25.12 -1.02
N THR A 228 7.34 -25.59 -0.90
CA THR A 228 8.53 -24.81 -1.27
C THR A 228 8.96 -25.01 -2.72
N ILE A 229 8.23 -25.83 -3.48
CA ILE A 229 8.56 -26.18 -4.87
C ILE A 229 7.50 -25.71 -5.88
N SER A 230 6.39 -25.15 -5.40
CA SER A 230 5.30 -24.60 -6.21
C SER A 230 5.02 -23.15 -5.82
N GLY A 231 4.38 -22.40 -6.72
CA GLY A 231 4.15 -20.97 -6.52
C GLY A 231 5.44 -20.15 -6.61
N ARG A 232 5.45 -19.01 -5.91
CA ARG A 232 6.59 -18.09 -5.87
C ARG A 232 6.98 -17.81 -4.42
N LEU A 233 8.25 -17.97 -4.11
CA LEU A 233 8.87 -17.51 -2.87
C LEU A 233 9.84 -16.37 -3.17
N ILE A 234 10.06 -15.48 -2.21
CA ILE A 234 11.16 -14.51 -2.31
C ILE A 234 12.51 -15.26 -2.35
N GLU A 235 13.55 -14.66 -2.93
CA GLU A 235 14.88 -15.28 -3.03
C GLU A 235 15.43 -15.73 -1.67
N ASN A 236 15.20 -14.91 -0.64
CA ASN A 236 15.70 -15.11 0.72
C ASN A 236 14.74 -15.89 1.64
N TYR A 237 13.81 -16.69 1.10
CA TYR A 237 12.77 -17.38 1.87
C TYR A 237 13.33 -18.35 2.93
N LYS A 238 14.52 -18.90 2.71
CA LYS A 238 15.18 -19.83 3.64
C LYS A 238 15.43 -19.23 5.02
N TYR A 239 15.48 -17.90 5.12
CA TYR A 239 15.54 -17.20 6.40
C TYR A 239 14.35 -17.54 7.30
N PHE A 240 13.14 -17.55 6.75
CA PHE A 240 11.94 -17.89 7.51
C PHE A 240 11.92 -19.37 7.89
N LEU A 241 12.36 -20.25 6.99
CA LEU A 241 12.47 -21.68 7.27
C LEU A 241 13.52 -22.04 8.33
N ALA A 242 14.50 -21.16 8.55
CA ALA A 242 15.45 -21.31 9.66
C ALA A 242 14.79 -21.07 11.04
N ASN A 243 13.51 -20.67 11.05
CA ASN A 243 12.69 -20.35 12.22
C ASN A 243 13.44 -19.40 13.18
N PRO A 244 13.68 -18.14 12.77
CA PRO A 244 14.41 -17.17 13.59
C PRO A 244 13.86 -17.10 15.00
N THR A 245 14.71 -17.06 16.02
CA THR A 245 14.28 -16.90 17.41
C THR A 245 13.46 -15.61 17.54
N HIS A 246 12.23 -15.74 18.02
CA HIS A 246 11.23 -14.69 18.20
C HIS A 246 10.45 -14.94 19.50
N GLY A 247 9.72 -13.93 19.97
CA GLY A 247 8.86 -14.08 21.15
C GLY A 247 7.69 -15.03 20.90
N ASP A 248 7.14 -15.59 21.98
CA ASP A 248 5.95 -16.44 21.90
C ASP A 248 4.68 -15.60 21.76
N ASN A 249 3.79 -16.07 20.89
CA ASN A 249 2.44 -15.53 20.76
C ASN A 249 1.65 -15.77 22.05
N PHE A 250 1.18 -14.71 22.69
CA PHE A 250 0.31 -14.82 23.85
C PHE A 250 -1.14 -14.95 23.38
N ALA A 251 -1.59 -16.20 23.17
CA ALA A 251 -2.94 -16.54 22.77
C ALA A 251 -3.83 -16.75 24.01
N GLY A 252 -4.49 -15.68 24.47
CA GLY A 252 -5.47 -15.72 25.56
C GLY A 252 -4.94 -15.27 26.92
N GLU A 253 -5.83 -14.63 27.69
CA GLU A 253 -5.60 -13.77 28.87
C GLU A 253 -5.00 -12.38 28.58
N VAL A 254 -5.00 -11.53 29.62
CA VAL A 254 -4.40 -10.19 29.61
C VAL A 254 -2.88 -10.31 29.66
N TYR A 255 -2.20 -9.93 28.58
CA TYR A 255 -0.75 -9.72 28.57
C TYR A 255 -0.43 -8.35 29.19
N GLY A 256 0.33 -8.33 30.28
CA GLY A 256 0.79 -7.10 30.93
C GLY A 256 -0.36 -6.17 31.34
N ASN A 257 -0.34 -4.93 30.85
CA ASN A 257 -1.26 -3.85 31.21
C ASN A 257 -2.62 -3.93 30.50
N GLY A 258 -3.28 -5.10 30.47
CA GLY A 258 -4.61 -5.24 29.86
C GLY A 258 -4.64 -5.70 28.40
N ASN A 259 -3.52 -6.11 27.81
CA ASN A 259 -3.44 -6.32 26.36
C ASN A 259 -3.89 -7.72 25.93
N THR A 260 -4.39 -7.89 24.70
CA THR A 260 -5.10 -9.13 24.30
C THR A 260 -4.45 -9.97 23.19
N GLY A 261 -3.23 -9.65 22.75
CA GLY A 261 -2.47 -10.43 21.75
C GLY A 261 -1.07 -9.88 21.50
N THR A 262 -0.16 -10.68 20.92
CA THR A 262 1.23 -10.25 20.61
C THR A 262 1.67 -10.56 19.18
N CYS A 263 0.75 -10.95 18.31
CA CYS A 263 1.05 -11.32 16.92
C CYS A 263 1.59 -10.15 16.09
N GLY A 264 1.10 -8.92 16.30
CA GLY A 264 1.65 -7.72 15.69
C GLY A 264 3.14 -7.49 16.04
N PRO A 265 3.50 -7.43 17.33
CA PRO A 265 4.88 -7.34 17.80
C PRO A 265 5.79 -8.44 17.28
N ILE A 266 5.31 -9.68 17.21
CA ILE A 266 6.08 -10.82 16.70
C ILE A 266 6.31 -10.70 15.20
N SER A 267 5.27 -10.34 14.44
CA SER A 267 5.39 -10.11 12.99
C SER A 267 6.32 -8.93 12.69
N ALA A 268 6.26 -7.86 13.48
CA ALA A 268 7.22 -6.77 13.43
C ALA A 268 8.65 -7.23 13.77
N GLN A 269 8.82 -8.03 14.82
CA GLN A 269 10.10 -8.60 15.24
C GLN A 269 10.72 -9.42 14.10
N LEU A 270 9.96 -10.32 13.47
CA LEU A 270 10.41 -11.16 12.36
C LEU A 270 10.74 -10.33 11.12
N LEU A 271 9.88 -9.38 10.74
CA LEU A 271 10.11 -8.50 9.58
C LEU A 271 11.37 -7.65 9.76
N LEU A 272 11.55 -7.05 10.95
CA LEU A 272 12.73 -6.25 11.25
C LEU A 272 13.99 -7.10 11.37
N SER A 273 13.89 -8.32 11.89
CA SER A 273 15.03 -9.25 11.96
C SER A 273 15.48 -9.68 10.56
N PHE A 274 14.53 -9.95 9.65
CA PHE A 274 14.83 -10.23 8.24
C PHE A 274 15.57 -9.07 7.58
N ASN A 275 15.05 -7.85 7.77
CA ASN A 275 15.65 -6.65 7.19
C ASN A 275 17.00 -6.33 7.83
N ASN A 276 17.16 -6.56 9.13
CA ASN A 276 18.47 -6.50 9.77
C ASN A 276 19.42 -7.54 9.18
N TYR A 277 18.92 -8.71 8.80
CA TYR A 277 19.74 -9.76 8.22
C TYR A 277 20.24 -9.42 6.81
N TYR A 278 19.33 -9.04 5.91
CA TYR A 278 19.65 -8.92 4.49
C TYR A 278 19.86 -7.51 3.98
N ASN A 279 19.47 -6.48 4.72
CA ASN A 279 19.37 -5.15 4.14
C ASN A 279 20.10 -4.07 4.96
N ASP A 280 20.06 -4.07 6.29
CA ASP A 280 20.75 -3.03 7.08
C ASP A 280 21.00 -3.47 8.52
N ARG A 281 22.26 -3.69 8.91
CA ARG A 281 22.63 -4.17 10.27
C ARG A 281 22.44 -3.12 11.38
N ARG A 282 22.16 -1.86 11.02
CA ARG A 282 21.87 -0.79 11.98
C ARG A 282 20.45 -0.89 12.54
N LEU A 283 19.56 -1.61 11.85
CA LEU A 283 18.16 -1.74 12.24
C LEU A 283 17.99 -2.30 13.64
N ILE A 284 18.79 -3.30 14.02
CA ILE A 284 18.72 -3.90 15.36
C ILE A 284 20.07 -3.78 16.04
N THR A 285 20.10 -2.97 17.10
CA THR A 285 21.31 -2.78 17.92
C THR A 285 21.75 -4.09 18.58
N ASN A 286 23.06 -4.26 18.76
CA ASN A 286 23.65 -5.53 19.21
C ASN A 286 23.10 -6.05 20.54
N LYS A 287 22.67 -5.17 21.45
CA LYS A 287 22.10 -5.55 22.75
C LYS A 287 20.81 -6.38 22.61
N PHE A 288 20.07 -6.18 21.51
CA PHE A 288 18.82 -6.86 21.17
C PHE A 288 19.03 -8.15 20.36
N LEU A 289 20.26 -8.42 19.90
CA LEU A 289 20.61 -9.61 19.12
C LEU A 289 21.11 -10.73 20.03
N ASN A 290 20.92 -11.97 19.59
CA ASN A 290 21.40 -13.14 20.32
C ASN A 290 22.93 -13.09 20.48
N GLY A 291 23.43 -13.68 21.56
CA GLY A 291 24.86 -13.72 21.89
C GLY A 291 25.42 -12.45 22.56
N TYR A 292 24.58 -11.45 22.84
CA TYR A 292 24.93 -10.31 23.69
C TYR A 292 24.86 -10.69 25.18
N ASN A 293 25.83 -10.20 25.96
CA ASN A 293 25.90 -10.42 27.40
C ASN A 293 25.69 -9.11 28.17
N ASP A 294 24.62 -9.02 28.94
CA ASP A 294 24.24 -7.81 29.68
C ASP A 294 25.25 -7.44 30.78
N ILE A 295 25.84 -8.43 31.44
CA ILE A 295 26.82 -8.22 32.53
C ILE A 295 28.12 -7.63 31.99
N LYS A 296 28.58 -8.14 30.83
CA LYS A 296 29.81 -7.69 30.18
C LYS A 296 29.60 -6.50 29.25
N ASN A 297 28.35 -6.15 28.95
CA ASN A 297 27.96 -5.11 28.00
C ASN A 297 28.66 -5.28 26.63
N ALA A 298 28.70 -6.52 26.15
CA ALA A 298 29.42 -6.90 24.93
C ALA A 298 28.84 -8.17 24.29
N VAL A 299 29.13 -8.38 22.99
CA VAL A 299 28.86 -9.64 22.31
C VAL A 299 29.88 -10.67 22.76
N THR A 300 29.43 -11.78 23.34
CA THR A 300 30.29 -12.87 23.83
C THR A 300 30.13 -14.16 23.05
N GLU A 301 29.05 -14.31 22.30
CA GLU A 301 28.79 -15.45 21.42
C GLU A 301 28.56 -14.95 19.99
N PRO A 302 29.62 -14.55 19.27
CA PRO A 302 29.52 -13.87 17.98
C PRO A 302 28.75 -14.69 16.93
N GLU A 303 28.85 -16.01 16.95
CA GLU A 303 28.14 -16.88 15.99
C GLU A 303 26.60 -16.84 16.11
N LYS A 304 26.07 -16.39 17.25
CA LYS A 304 24.62 -16.15 17.42
C LYS A 304 24.21 -14.74 17.00
N ASN A 305 25.16 -13.85 16.74
CA ASN A 305 24.90 -12.46 16.44
C ASN A 305 25.20 -12.19 14.96
N PRO A 306 24.20 -11.89 14.13
CA PRO A 306 24.42 -11.74 12.70
C PRO A 306 25.32 -10.54 12.33
N ASN A 307 25.52 -9.60 13.26
CA ASN A 307 26.43 -8.47 13.09
C ASN A 307 27.90 -8.84 13.40
N TYR A 308 28.18 -9.99 14.01
CA TYR A 308 29.51 -10.42 14.46
C TYR A 308 29.92 -11.84 14.04
N CYS A 309 28.98 -12.68 13.58
CA CYS A 309 29.26 -14.07 13.22
C CYS A 309 30.37 -14.16 12.17
N THR A 310 31.15 -15.24 12.20
CA THR A 310 32.24 -15.40 11.24
C THR A 310 31.71 -15.69 9.84
N ASP A 311 30.61 -16.44 9.74
CA ASP A 311 29.92 -16.73 8.49
C ASP A 311 28.60 -15.95 8.39
N PRO A 312 28.52 -14.89 7.55
CA PRO A 312 27.29 -14.12 7.33
C PRO A 312 26.23 -14.87 6.50
N SER A 313 26.56 -16.04 5.95
CA SER A 313 25.62 -16.91 5.23
C SER A 313 25.02 -18.00 6.12
N LEU A 314 25.50 -18.15 7.36
CA LEU A 314 25.01 -19.16 8.30
C LEU A 314 23.59 -18.82 8.78
N MET A 315 22.62 -19.63 8.35
CA MET A 315 21.23 -19.51 8.77
C MET A 315 20.87 -20.60 9.77
N ASN A 316 20.68 -20.19 11.02
CA ASN A 316 20.06 -20.98 12.07
C ASN A 316 19.19 -20.05 12.94
N GLN A 317 18.30 -20.61 13.75
CA GLN A 317 17.36 -19.85 14.58
C GLN A 317 18.01 -18.75 15.44
N TRP A 318 19.26 -18.93 15.89
CA TRP A 318 19.94 -17.95 16.73
C TRP A 318 20.49 -16.79 15.91
N THR A 319 21.23 -17.09 14.85
CA THR A 319 21.88 -16.10 13.97
C THR A 319 20.85 -15.29 13.19
N THR A 320 19.74 -15.91 12.76
CA THR A 320 18.66 -15.19 12.06
C THR A 320 17.73 -14.45 13.01
N GLY A 321 17.63 -14.87 14.28
CA GLY A 321 16.70 -14.34 15.26
C GLY A 321 17.24 -13.22 16.14
N THR A 322 16.43 -12.88 17.15
CA THR A 322 16.74 -11.84 18.15
C THR A 322 16.48 -12.36 19.56
N ARG A 323 16.93 -11.59 20.55
CA ARG A 323 16.60 -11.83 21.96
C ARG A 323 15.11 -11.66 22.18
N SER A 324 14.50 -12.68 22.77
CA SER A 324 13.05 -12.88 22.77
C SER A 324 12.46 -13.11 24.16
N GLU A 325 13.23 -12.79 25.20
CA GLU A 325 12.74 -12.87 26.58
C GLU A 325 11.52 -11.95 26.75
N PRO A 326 10.44 -12.38 27.43
CA PRO A 326 9.21 -11.61 27.55
C PRO A 326 9.38 -10.31 28.37
N THR A 327 10.46 -10.20 29.13
CA THR A 327 10.81 -9.01 29.90
C THR A 327 12.32 -8.75 29.79
N GLY A 328 12.72 -7.49 29.93
CA GLY A 328 14.12 -7.10 29.97
C GLY A 328 14.44 -5.98 28.98
N LYS A 329 15.32 -5.06 29.41
CA LYS A 329 15.69 -3.86 28.64
C LYS A 329 16.42 -4.16 27.31
N ASN A 330 16.92 -5.38 27.17
CA ASN A 330 17.71 -5.82 26.02
C ASN A 330 17.04 -7.00 25.28
N SER A 331 15.75 -7.24 25.52
CA SER A 331 14.93 -8.12 24.68
C SER A 331 14.34 -7.32 23.53
N PHE A 332 14.52 -7.79 22.30
CA PHE A 332 13.92 -7.15 21.13
C PHE A 332 12.42 -7.37 21.06
N TYR A 333 11.98 -8.56 21.49
CA TYR A 333 10.55 -8.84 21.65
C TYR A 333 9.89 -7.83 22.58
N ASN A 334 10.47 -7.61 23.77
CA ASN A 334 9.94 -6.63 24.73
C ASN A 334 9.99 -5.17 24.20
N GLU A 335 10.99 -4.83 23.38
CA GLU A 335 11.06 -3.53 22.70
C GLU A 335 9.87 -3.36 21.73
N MET A 336 9.56 -4.36 20.90
CA MET A 336 8.41 -4.31 19.97
C MET A 336 7.08 -4.26 20.71
N ILE A 337 6.92 -5.06 21.76
CA ILE A 337 5.76 -5.00 22.66
C ILE A 337 5.58 -3.56 23.18
N THR A 338 6.63 -2.93 23.69
CA THR A 338 6.56 -1.58 24.27
C THR A 338 6.24 -0.51 23.24
N ARG A 339 6.72 -0.68 22.00
CA ARG A 339 6.53 0.28 20.89
C ARG A 339 5.14 0.20 20.28
N ILE A 340 4.56 -0.99 20.24
CA ILE A 340 3.31 -1.29 19.53
C ILE A 340 2.12 -1.25 20.48
N MET A 341 2.28 -1.80 21.69
CA MET A 341 1.15 -2.07 22.58
C MET A 341 0.99 -0.98 23.63
N SER A 342 -0.06 -0.16 23.47
CA SER A 342 -0.51 0.75 24.52
C SER A 342 -1.27 -0.04 25.61
N PRO A 343 -1.41 0.47 26.85
CA PRO A 343 -2.23 -0.20 27.87
C PRO A 343 -3.66 -0.46 27.38
N ASN A 344 -4.13 -1.71 27.53
CA ASN A 344 -5.43 -2.22 27.07
C ASN A 344 -5.61 -2.23 25.54
N SER A 345 -4.52 -2.32 24.76
CA SER A 345 -4.59 -2.50 23.30
C SER A 345 -4.72 -3.96 22.90
N SER A 346 -5.23 -4.23 21.68
CA SER A 346 -5.09 -5.55 21.07
C SER A 346 -3.63 -5.86 20.71
N GLY A 347 -2.82 -4.82 20.48
CA GLY A 347 -1.42 -4.95 20.12
C GLY A 347 -1.21 -5.44 18.69
N SER A 348 -2.28 -5.57 17.92
CA SER A 348 -2.27 -6.20 16.60
C SER A 348 -3.18 -5.48 15.61
N THR A 349 -3.55 -4.22 15.88
CA THR A 349 -4.14 -3.40 14.81
C THR A 349 -3.05 -2.96 13.85
N ILE A 350 -3.36 -2.84 12.56
CA ILE A 350 -2.40 -2.41 11.55
C ILE A 350 -1.77 -1.04 11.89
N ASN A 351 -2.54 -0.17 12.55
CA ASN A 351 -2.12 1.16 12.97
C ASN A 351 -1.11 1.12 14.11
N GLU A 352 -1.35 0.29 15.12
CA GLU A 352 -0.42 0.10 16.24
C GLU A 352 0.90 -0.49 15.75
N VAL A 353 0.83 -1.55 14.94
CA VAL A 353 2.02 -2.22 14.39
C VAL A 353 2.82 -1.26 13.52
N THR A 354 2.17 -0.55 12.59
CA THR A 354 2.85 0.42 11.73
C THR A 354 3.47 1.57 12.53
N SER A 355 2.76 2.08 13.54
CA SER A 355 3.24 3.19 14.38
C SER A 355 4.41 2.76 15.27
N GLY A 356 4.36 1.55 15.82
CA GLY A 356 5.44 1.00 16.63
C GLY A 356 6.69 0.72 15.82
N ILE A 357 6.57 0.11 14.63
CA ILE A 357 7.70 -0.08 13.71
C ILE A 357 8.28 1.30 13.33
N ARG A 358 7.43 2.27 12.98
CA ARG A 358 7.87 3.63 12.62
C ARG A 358 8.61 4.31 13.77
N SER A 359 8.06 4.22 15.00
CA SER A 359 8.70 4.77 16.19
C SER A 359 10.09 4.17 16.40
N TYR A 360 10.21 2.85 16.27
CA TYR A 360 11.49 2.16 16.43
C TYR A 360 12.50 2.53 15.34
N LEU A 361 12.10 2.53 14.07
CA LEU A 361 12.98 2.84 12.94
C LEU A 361 13.45 4.30 12.95
N ASN A 362 12.59 5.23 13.38
CA ASN A 362 12.97 6.63 13.56
C ASN A 362 14.10 6.79 14.59
N ASP A 363 14.09 6.00 15.66
CA ASP A 363 15.13 6.05 16.69
C ASP A 363 16.43 5.37 16.24
N THR A 364 16.36 4.38 15.35
CA THR A 364 17.54 3.58 14.97
C THR A 364 18.24 4.05 13.70
N ILE A 365 17.48 4.37 12.65
CA ILE A 365 18.02 4.78 11.34
C ILE A 365 17.52 6.15 10.88
N GLY A 366 16.36 6.61 11.39
CA GLY A 366 15.78 7.91 11.06
C GLY A 366 14.77 7.87 9.92
N ALA A 367 13.83 8.81 9.94
CA ALA A 367 12.63 8.83 9.08
C ALA A 367 12.88 8.89 7.57
N GLY A 368 14.08 9.31 7.14
CA GLY A 368 14.45 9.43 5.73
C GLY A 368 15.07 8.16 5.12
N GLU A 369 15.40 7.15 5.93
CA GLU A 369 16.11 5.95 5.50
C GLU A 369 15.16 4.80 5.14
N TYR A 370 13.85 4.98 5.29
CA TYR A 370 12.87 3.92 5.02
C TYR A 370 11.49 4.46 4.60
N GLY A 371 10.72 3.61 3.94
CA GLY A 371 9.31 3.78 3.63
C GLY A 371 8.49 2.65 4.25
N LEU A 372 7.44 3.01 4.98
CA LEU A 372 6.41 2.10 5.46
C LEU A 372 5.10 2.41 4.76
N THR A 373 4.55 1.43 4.05
CA THR A 373 3.23 1.52 3.42
C THR A 373 2.32 0.50 4.07
N LYS A 374 1.08 0.89 4.35
CA LYS A 374 0.03 -0.01 4.81
C LYS A 374 -1.23 0.21 4.01
N ASP A 375 -2.05 -0.83 3.92
CA ASP A 375 -3.43 -0.75 3.46
C ASP A 375 -4.29 -1.68 4.31
N GLU A 376 -5.56 -1.33 4.47
CA GLU A 376 -6.53 -2.01 5.33
C GLU A 376 -7.93 -1.85 4.74
N GLN A 377 -8.60 -2.97 4.52
CA GLN A 377 -9.99 -3.03 4.09
C GLN A 377 -10.87 -3.27 5.32
N GLN A 378 -11.11 -2.20 6.07
CA GLN A 378 -12.21 -2.13 7.02
C GLN A 378 -13.20 -1.10 6.52
N TRP A 379 -14.34 -1.58 6.02
CA TRP A 379 -15.36 -0.72 5.43
C TRP A 379 -16.50 -0.49 6.43
N ALA A 380 -17.13 0.70 6.39
CA ALA A 380 -18.27 1.10 7.23
C ALA A 380 -19.54 0.20 7.14
N PHE A 381 -19.48 -0.91 6.39
CA PHE A 381 -20.55 -1.83 6.02
C PHE A 381 -20.09 -3.30 6.02
N GLY A 382 -18.85 -3.63 6.40
CA GLY A 382 -18.35 -5.01 6.36
C GLY A 382 -16.84 -5.18 6.25
N TYR A 383 -16.37 -6.41 6.43
CA TYR A 383 -15.00 -6.83 6.17
C TYR A 383 -14.88 -7.33 4.73
N SER A 384 -13.84 -6.90 4.03
CA SER A 384 -13.51 -7.39 2.69
C SER A 384 -12.05 -7.83 2.66
N PRO A 385 -11.71 -8.85 1.86
CA PRO A 385 -10.32 -9.16 1.62
C PRO A 385 -9.59 -7.98 0.97
N ILE A 386 -8.33 -7.80 1.35
CA ILE A 386 -7.40 -6.85 0.74
C ILE A 386 -7.01 -7.28 -0.68
N ASN A 387 -6.70 -6.32 -1.55
CA ASN A 387 -6.26 -6.62 -2.91
C ASN A 387 -4.89 -7.33 -2.89
N SER A 388 -4.85 -8.59 -3.33
CA SER A 388 -3.63 -9.40 -3.33
C SER A 388 -2.55 -8.92 -4.31
N TYR A 389 -2.90 -8.06 -5.28
CA TYR A 389 -1.97 -7.51 -6.26
C TYR A 389 -0.78 -6.80 -5.60
N PHE A 390 -1.03 -5.89 -4.67
CA PHE A 390 0.05 -5.10 -4.03
C PHE A 390 0.93 -5.94 -3.11
N ILE A 391 0.35 -6.96 -2.47
CA ILE A 391 1.10 -7.95 -1.69
C ILE A 391 2.04 -8.72 -2.62
N LYS A 392 1.52 -9.24 -3.73
CA LYS A 392 2.31 -9.96 -4.74
C LYS A 392 3.41 -9.11 -5.32
N GLU A 393 3.18 -7.83 -5.61
CA GLU A 393 4.22 -6.92 -6.11
C GLU A 393 5.38 -6.77 -5.12
N SER A 394 5.09 -6.57 -3.83
CA SER A 394 6.14 -6.54 -2.81
C SER A 394 6.94 -7.84 -2.75
N LEU A 395 6.26 -8.99 -2.79
CA LEU A 395 6.91 -10.31 -2.83
C LEU A 395 7.71 -10.53 -4.11
N ASN A 396 7.23 -10.02 -5.24
CA ASN A 396 7.92 -10.11 -6.53
C ASN A 396 9.26 -9.37 -6.50
N GLU A 397 9.31 -8.27 -5.75
CA GLU A 397 10.51 -7.47 -5.49
C GLU A 397 11.38 -8.03 -4.34
N GLY A 398 11.07 -9.24 -3.85
CA GLY A 398 11.85 -9.92 -2.81
C GLY A 398 11.65 -9.36 -1.40
N ARG A 399 10.62 -8.53 -1.18
CA ARG A 399 10.32 -7.91 0.12
C ARG A 399 9.22 -8.69 0.85
N PRO A 400 9.54 -9.35 1.99
CA PRO A 400 8.50 -9.87 2.85
C PRO A 400 7.72 -8.72 3.49
N LEU A 401 6.51 -9.03 3.94
CA LEU A 401 5.59 -8.04 4.49
C LEU A 401 4.72 -8.66 5.59
N ILE A 402 4.14 -7.82 6.44
CA ILE A 402 3.15 -8.28 7.42
C ILE A 402 1.78 -8.31 6.72
N ILE A 403 1.01 -9.37 6.95
CA ILE A 403 -0.38 -9.50 6.53
C ILE A 403 -1.22 -9.67 7.79
N SER A 404 -2.33 -8.94 7.88
CA SER A 404 -3.34 -9.14 8.92
C SER A 404 -4.45 -10.05 8.40
N MET A 405 -4.85 -10.99 9.23
CA MET A 405 -5.91 -11.97 8.99
C MET A 405 -7.10 -11.67 9.90
N ASN A 406 -8.33 -11.88 9.40
CA ASN A 406 -9.55 -11.49 10.11
C ASN A 406 -10.55 -12.64 10.29
N SER A 407 -11.09 -12.78 11.50
CA SER A 407 -12.08 -13.82 11.81
C SER A 407 -13.40 -13.70 11.05
N HIS A 408 -13.79 -12.49 10.66
CA HIS A 408 -14.99 -12.25 9.87
C HIS A 408 -14.84 -12.76 8.43
N LEU A 409 -13.60 -12.77 7.92
CA LEU A 409 -13.26 -13.28 6.59
C LEU A 409 -12.99 -14.79 6.55
N GLY A 410 -13.09 -15.48 7.69
CA GLY A 410 -12.86 -16.92 7.81
C GLY A 410 -11.52 -17.32 8.42
N ALA A 411 -10.75 -16.35 8.90
CA ALA A 411 -9.47 -16.59 9.56
C ALA A 411 -9.59 -16.67 11.09
N ILE A 412 -8.45 -16.55 11.77
CA ILE A 412 -8.36 -16.02 13.14
C ILE A 412 -7.79 -14.60 13.05
N ASN A 413 -8.10 -13.74 14.03
CA ASN A 413 -7.46 -12.42 14.13
C ASN A 413 -5.97 -12.59 14.43
N HIS A 414 -5.12 -12.43 13.43
CA HIS A 414 -3.70 -12.76 13.53
C HIS A 414 -2.84 -12.02 12.50
N ASP A 415 -1.68 -11.53 12.93
CA ASP A 415 -0.68 -10.96 12.04
C ASP A 415 0.39 -12.00 11.72
N VAL A 416 0.72 -12.17 10.44
CA VAL A 416 1.73 -13.10 9.94
C VAL A 416 2.72 -12.41 9.00
N VAL A 417 3.90 -12.99 8.78
CA VAL A 417 4.87 -12.47 7.80
C VAL A 417 4.83 -13.29 6.52
N ALA A 418 4.36 -12.68 5.43
CA ALA A 418 4.35 -13.31 4.11
C ALA A 418 5.70 -13.16 3.41
N TYR A 419 6.13 -14.26 2.79
CA TYR A 419 7.37 -14.34 2.01
C TYR A 419 7.21 -15.14 0.71
N GLY A 420 5.96 -15.38 0.29
CA GLY A 420 5.62 -15.99 -0.98
C GLY A 420 4.12 -16.06 -1.22
N TYR A 421 3.73 -16.62 -2.36
CA TYR A 421 2.34 -16.91 -2.70
C TYR A 421 2.25 -18.16 -3.56
N GLN A 422 1.15 -18.89 -3.41
CA GLN A 422 0.85 -20.10 -4.17
C GLN A 422 -0.66 -20.34 -4.18
N ASP A 423 -1.13 -21.06 -5.20
CA ASP A 423 -2.50 -21.56 -5.23
C ASP A 423 -2.58 -22.88 -4.44
N TYR A 424 -3.72 -23.12 -3.80
CA TYR A 424 -4.01 -24.37 -3.08
C TYR A 424 -5.37 -24.91 -3.52
N THR A 425 -5.39 -26.19 -3.91
CA THR A 425 -6.61 -26.92 -4.24
C THR A 425 -7.00 -27.80 -3.06
N TYR A 426 -8.16 -27.54 -2.48
CA TYR A 426 -8.64 -28.31 -1.33
C TYR A 426 -8.95 -29.77 -1.74
N PRO A 427 -8.41 -30.78 -1.02
CA PRO A 427 -8.62 -32.19 -1.37
C PRO A 427 -10.08 -32.66 -1.30
N ASN A 428 -10.91 -31.97 -0.51
CA ASN A 428 -12.33 -32.26 -0.31
C ASN A 428 -13.23 -31.71 -1.44
N GLY A 429 -12.65 -31.04 -2.45
CA GLY A 429 -13.40 -30.48 -3.57
C GLY A 429 -13.98 -29.08 -3.34
N GLU A 430 -13.58 -28.39 -2.26
CA GLU A 430 -14.02 -27.00 -1.96
C GLU A 430 -13.47 -25.94 -2.94
N GLY A 431 -12.59 -26.33 -3.85
CA GLY A 431 -12.10 -25.49 -4.94
C GLY A 431 -10.60 -25.20 -4.86
N SER A 432 -10.15 -24.29 -5.73
CA SER A 432 -8.77 -23.80 -5.74
C SER A 432 -8.77 -22.32 -5.41
N TYR A 433 -7.90 -21.94 -4.47
CA TYR A 433 -7.80 -20.58 -3.97
C TYR A 433 -6.36 -20.10 -4.05
N GLU A 434 -6.20 -18.82 -4.34
CA GLU A 434 -4.94 -18.13 -4.16
C GLU A 434 -4.66 -17.95 -2.67
N GLY A 435 -3.38 -18.02 -2.28
CA GLY A 435 -2.98 -17.65 -0.94
C GLY A 435 -1.51 -17.30 -0.81
N PHE A 436 -1.13 -16.94 0.40
CA PHE A 436 0.21 -16.50 0.76
C PHE A 436 0.95 -17.59 1.51
N VAL A 437 2.27 -17.67 1.28
CA VAL A 437 3.19 -18.49 2.07
C VAL A 437 3.75 -17.61 3.17
N VAL A 438 3.50 -18.00 4.42
CA VAL A 438 3.75 -17.16 5.60
C VAL A 438 4.51 -17.89 6.69
N HIS A 439 5.23 -17.10 7.48
CA HIS A 439 5.69 -17.47 8.80
C HIS A 439 4.60 -17.07 9.79
N PHE A 440 3.99 -18.06 10.44
CA PHE A 440 2.82 -17.86 11.29
C PHE A 440 3.16 -17.24 12.65
N GLY A 441 4.45 -17.14 13.00
CA GLY A 441 4.93 -16.48 14.23
C GLY A 441 4.71 -17.31 15.49
N TRP A 442 4.44 -18.60 15.35
CA TRP A 442 4.36 -19.55 16.46
C TRP A 442 5.67 -20.34 16.53
N SER A 443 6.12 -20.65 17.75
CA SER A 443 7.50 -21.12 18.01
C SER A 443 7.88 -22.46 17.37
N GLN A 444 6.92 -23.30 16.99
CA GLN A 444 7.22 -24.55 16.29
C GLN A 444 7.65 -24.30 14.84
N ALA A 445 8.74 -24.94 14.41
CA ALA A 445 9.29 -24.76 13.06
C ALA A 445 8.31 -25.15 11.92
N SER A 446 7.33 -26.02 12.19
CA SER A 446 6.25 -26.33 11.23
C SER A 446 5.40 -25.11 10.88
N ASN A 447 5.36 -24.10 11.75
CA ASN A 447 4.61 -22.86 11.55
C ASN A 447 5.39 -21.81 10.75
N ALA A 448 6.63 -22.11 10.35
CA ALA A 448 7.43 -21.21 9.55
C ALA A 448 7.02 -21.18 8.07
N CYS A 449 6.24 -22.17 7.61
CA CYS A 449 5.86 -22.35 6.20
C CYS A 449 4.41 -22.80 6.04
N ILE A 450 3.49 -21.87 6.29
CA ILE A 450 2.05 -22.10 6.25
C ILE A 450 1.44 -21.39 5.04
N TRP A 451 0.45 -22.01 4.43
CA TRP A 451 -0.39 -21.39 3.41
C TRP A 451 -1.61 -20.75 4.08
N VAL A 452 -1.88 -19.49 3.77
CA VAL A 452 -3.08 -18.77 4.20
C VAL A 452 -3.86 -18.27 3.00
N ASN A 453 -5.17 -18.43 3.00
CA ASN A 453 -6.02 -18.00 1.89
C ASN A 453 -6.00 -16.47 1.76
N SER A 454 -5.87 -15.95 0.54
CA SER A 454 -5.88 -14.49 0.34
C SER A 454 -7.21 -13.85 0.74
N ALA A 455 -8.31 -14.62 0.67
CA ALA A 455 -9.64 -14.18 1.10
C ALA A 455 -9.75 -13.97 2.61
N TRP A 456 -8.79 -14.44 3.42
CA TRP A 456 -8.78 -14.26 4.88
C TRP A 456 -8.13 -12.96 5.34
N CYS A 457 -7.46 -12.25 4.42
CA CYS A 457 -6.55 -11.17 4.73
C CYS A 457 -7.22 -9.82 4.52
N ASP A 458 -7.24 -8.94 5.52
CA ASP A 458 -7.89 -7.62 5.46
C ASP A 458 -6.90 -6.45 5.42
N ALA A 459 -5.62 -6.69 5.72
CA ALA A 459 -4.61 -5.62 5.72
C ALA A 459 -3.19 -6.11 5.43
N TYR A 460 -2.28 -5.18 5.09
CA TYR A 460 -0.85 -5.46 5.00
C TYR A 460 0.03 -4.27 5.43
N ILE A 461 1.30 -4.55 5.76
CA ILE A 461 2.37 -3.57 6.00
C ILE A 461 3.62 -3.97 5.21
N THR A 462 4.10 -3.10 4.33
CA THR A 462 5.38 -3.27 3.63
C THR A 462 6.44 -2.32 4.18
N LEU A 463 7.69 -2.79 4.19
CA LEU A 463 8.88 -2.01 4.57
C LEU A 463 9.85 -1.98 3.40
N LYS A 464 10.25 -0.77 2.97
CA LYS A 464 11.32 -0.53 2.00
C LYS A 464 12.41 0.29 2.66
N LEU A 465 13.66 -0.14 2.55
CA LEU A 465 14.81 0.62 3.05
C LEU A 465 15.42 1.40 1.89
N PHE A 466 15.75 2.66 2.15
CA PHE A 466 16.36 3.57 1.18
C PHE A 466 17.86 3.62 1.42
N HIS A 467 18.52 2.48 1.23
CA HIS A 467 19.96 2.37 1.44
C HIS A 467 20.63 1.71 0.24
N THR A 468 21.68 2.35 -0.27
CA THR A 468 22.55 1.82 -1.32
C THR A 468 23.82 1.30 -0.68
N HIS A 469 24.13 0.02 -0.94
CA HIS A 469 25.30 -0.62 -0.37
C HIS A 469 26.58 -0.25 -1.10
N ASP A 470 27.50 0.38 -0.36
CA ASP A 470 28.92 0.49 -0.73
C ASP A 470 29.70 -0.60 0.02
N CYS A 471 29.99 -1.71 -0.68
CA CYS A 471 30.56 -2.92 -0.09
C CYS A 471 32.04 -3.08 -0.40
N GLU A 472 32.82 -3.34 0.65
CA GLU A 472 34.23 -3.73 0.54
C GLU A 472 34.39 -5.25 0.71
N ILE A 473 35.51 -5.78 0.20
CA ILE A 473 35.93 -7.16 0.44
C ILE A 473 36.58 -7.22 1.82
N VAL A 474 36.00 -7.99 2.74
CA VAL A 474 36.56 -8.19 4.09
C VAL A 474 37.62 -9.28 4.08
N GLY A 475 37.40 -10.34 3.31
CA GLY A 475 38.28 -11.51 3.25
C GLY A 475 37.51 -12.79 2.93
N ASN A 476 38.16 -13.92 3.15
CA ASN A 476 37.51 -15.23 3.02
C ASN A 476 36.72 -15.56 4.28
N ILE A 477 35.49 -16.07 4.11
CA ILE A 477 34.69 -16.59 5.21
C ILE A 477 35.34 -17.88 5.72
N GLU A 478 35.63 -17.94 7.01
CA GLU A 478 36.36 -19.04 7.63
C GLU A 478 35.71 -20.40 7.34
N ASN A 479 36.52 -21.42 7.04
CA ASN A 479 36.06 -22.77 6.70
C ASN A 479 35.17 -22.86 5.44
N THR A 480 35.19 -21.82 4.59
CA THR A 480 34.53 -21.83 3.29
C THR A 480 35.47 -21.34 2.18
N ASN A 481 35.07 -21.53 0.93
CA ASN A 481 35.75 -20.95 -0.24
C ASN A 481 35.09 -19.65 -0.71
N LYS A 482 34.29 -19.01 0.15
CA LYS A 482 33.50 -17.82 -0.18
C LYS A 482 34.18 -16.56 0.34
N THR A 483 33.94 -15.44 -0.34
CA THR A 483 34.42 -14.12 0.05
C THR A 483 33.30 -13.35 0.73
N GLU A 484 33.59 -12.73 1.87
CA GLU A 484 32.69 -11.80 2.53
C GLU A 484 32.80 -10.40 1.91
N TYR A 485 31.63 -9.87 1.54
CA TYR A 485 31.41 -8.47 1.21
C TYR A 485 30.69 -7.80 2.36
N ARG A 486 31.17 -6.63 2.78
CA ARG A 486 30.55 -5.87 3.88
C ARG A 486 30.33 -4.42 3.48
N CYS A 487 29.13 -3.91 3.72
CA CYS A 487 28.84 -2.51 3.54
C CYS A 487 29.45 -1.68 4.66
N THR A 488 30.20 -0.64 4.30
CA THR A 488 30.95 0.21 5.23
C THR A 488 30.04 1.12 6.08
N SER A 489 28.85 1.45 5.58
CA SER A 489 27.93 2.42 6.20
C SER A 489 26.85 1.75 7.06
N CYS A 490 26.25 0.67 6.58
CA CYS A 490 25.17 -0.03 7.30
C CYS A 490 25.58 -1.38 7.89
N GLY A 491 26.79 -1.85 7.59
CA GLY A 491 27.29 -3.13 8.07
C GLY A 491 26.70 -4.35 7.37
N TYR A 492 25.81 -4.20 6.37
CA TYR A 492 25.28 -5.32 5.56
C TYR A 492 26.39 -6.29 5.15
N ARG A 493 26.09 -7.59 5.15
CA ARG A 493 27.09 -8.65 4.91
C ARG A 493 26.52 -9.65 3.92
N SER A 494 27.33 -10.09 2.97
CA SER A 494 26.95 -11.06 1.95
C SER A 494 28.14 -11.90 1.52
N ASP A 495 27.87 -13.15 1.14
CA ASP A 495 28.80 -14.01 0.42
C ASP A 495 28.60 -13.95 -1.11
N ALA A 496 27.54 -13.28 -1.56
CA ALA A 496 27.27 -12.99 -2.95
C ALA A 496 27.89 -11.64 -3.32
N ASN A 497 28.64 -11.61 -4.42
CA ASN A 497 29.21 -10.36 -4.94
C ASN A 497 28.07 -9.37 -5.24
N PRO A 498 27.95 -8.24 -4.50
CA PRO A 498 26.86 -7.28 -4.68
C PRO A 498 26.94 -6.58 -6.04
N TYR A 499 28.10 -6.62 -6.69
CA TYR A 499 28.35 -6.07 -8.02
C TYR A 499 28.06 -7.07 -9.15
N SER A 500 27.63 -8.29 -8.83
CA SER A 500 27.35 -9.34 -9.82
C SER A 500 26.23 -8.98 -10.79
N SER A 501 25.35 -8.04 -10.42
CA SER A 501 24.26 -7.51 -11.26
C SER A 501 24.67 -6.25 -12.03
N TYR A 502 25.91 -5.81 -11.97
CA TYR A 502 26.36 -4.56 -12.58
C TYR A 502 27.37 -4.79 -13.69
N ILE A 503 27.42 -3.85 -14.63
CA ILE A 503 28.48 -3.80 -15.62
C ILE A 503 29.75 -3.29 -14.93
N LEU A 504 30.89 -3.91 -15.21
CA LEU A 504 32.17 -3.44 -14.67
C LEU A 504 32.78 -2.41 -15.61
N ILE A 505 33.36 -1.35 -15.05
CA ILE A 505 34.07 -0.32 -15.81
C ILE A 505 35.46 -0.09 -15.24
N ASP A 506 36.45 0.12 -16.11
CA ASP A 506 37.80 0.54 -15.73
C ASP A 506 38.21 1.77 -16.54
N ASN A 507 38.92 2.71 -15.90
CA ASN A 507 39.55 3.83 -16.58
C ASN A 507 40.93 3.41 -17.12
N LEU A 508 41.07 3.30 -18.44
CA LEU A 508 42.33 2.96 -19.10
C LEU A 508 43.20 4.20 -19.40
N GLY A 509 42.84 5.35 -18.82
CA GLY A 509 43.50 6.63 -19.02
C GLY A 509 42.86 7.47 -20.12
N LYS A 510 43.53 8.58 -20.46
CA LYS A 510 42.99 9.64 -21.32
C LYS A 510 43.77 9.76 -22.63
N ASN A 511 43.07 9.96 -23.75
CA ASN A 511 43.66 10.29 -25.05
C ASN A 511 43.01 11.56 -25.62
N GLY A 512 43.74 12.68 -25.60
CA GLY A 512 43.21 13.99 -25.96
C GLY A 512 42.04 14.39 -25.05
N ASN A 513 40.88 14.67 -25.65
CA ASN A 513 39.65 15.04 -24.92
C ASN A 513 38.74 13.83 -24.63
N ASN A 514 39.25 12.60 -24.78
CA ASN A 514 38.46 11.38 -24.58
C ASN A 514 39.06 10.52 -23.46
N TRP A 515 38.19 10.00 -22.61
CA TRP A 515 38.49 8.95 -21.64
C TRP A 515 38.32 7.58 -22.30
N ASN A 516 39.31 6.72 -22.13
CA ASN A 516 39.25 5.33 -22.59
C ASN A 516 38.66 4.48 -21.48
N ILE A 517 37.40 4.09 -21.60
CA ILE A 517 36.70 3.31 -20.58
C ILE A 517 36.54 1.88 -21.06
N LYS A 518 37.14 0.94 -20.34
CA LYS A 518 36.86 -0.48 -20.52
C LYS A 518 35.49 -0.75 -19.91
N ILE A 519 34.64 -1.45 -20.65
CA ILE A 519 33.32 -1.89 -20.23
C ILE A 519 33.29 -3.41 -20.33
N GLU A 520 33.01 -4.10 -19.24
CA GLU A 520 33.04 -5.55 -19.15
C GLU A 520 31.67 -6.10 -18.73
N ASN A 521 31.20 -7.11 -19.45
CA ASN A 521 30.01 -7.88 -19.13
C ASN A 521 30.41 -9.09 -18.27
N PRO A 522 30.14 -9.07 -16.95
CA PRO A 522 30.46 -10.20 -16.08
C PRO A 522 29.45 -11.34 -16.19
N PHE A 523 28.35 -11.19 -16.93
CA PHE A 523 27.29 -12.20 -17.03
C PHE A 523 27.67 -13.37 -17.94
N ASN A 524 27.01 -14.51 -17.75
CA ASN A 524 27.08 -15.68 -18.62
C ASN A 524 26.10 -15.62 -19.81
N TYR A 525 25.44 -14.48 -20.03
CA TYR A 525 24.60 -14.16 -21.17
C TYR A 525 24.96 -12.79 -21.74
N GLY A 526 24.58 -12.52 -22.99
CA GLY A 526 24.81 -11.21 -23.61
C GLY A 526 23.79 -10.16 -23.16
N ILE A 527 24.22 -8.90 -23.11
CA ILE A 527 23.41 -7.77 -22.67
C ILE A 527 23.45 -6.62 -23.66
N THR A 528 22.40 -5.81 -23.68
CA THR A 528 22.46 -4.47 -24.28
C THR A 528 22.95 -3.48 -23.23
N VAL A 529 24.10 -2.87 -23.50
CA VAL A 529 24.73 -1.84 -22.67
C VAL A 529 24.35 -0.47 -23.22
N TYR A 530 23.94 0.43 -22.33
CA TYR A 530 23.74 1.84 -22.58
C TYR A 530 24.86 2.62 -21.90
N TYR A 531 25.39 3.67 -22.53
CA TYR A 531 26.42 4.52 -21.92
C TYR A 531 26.33 5.95 -22.42
N ASN A 532 26.85 6.90 -21.64
CA ASN A 532 26.99 8.29 -22.09
C ASN A 532 28.26 8.44 -22.95
N LYS A 533 28.09 8.90 -24.20
CA LYS A 533 29.19 9.19 -25.13
C LYS A 533 29.98 10.45 -24.76
N LYS A 534 29.35 11.35 -24.00
CA LYS A 534 29.95 12.55 -23.43
C LYS A 534 29.75 12.55 -21.93
N MET A 535 30.73 13.05 -21.17
CA MET A 535 30.63 13.16 -19.71
C MET A 535 29.32 13.84 -19.30
N CYS A 536 28.77 13.42 -18.16
CA CYS A 536 27.53 13.95 -17.57
C CYS A 536 27.76 14.40 -16.12
N PHE A 537 26.78 15.06 -15.52
CA PHE A 537 26.83 15.41 -14.09
C PHE A 537 26.54 14.18 -13.24
N SER A 538 27.16 14.07 -12.06
CA SER A 538 27.03 12.92 -11.17
C SER A 538 25.59 12.64 -10.75
N GLY A 539 24.80 13.69 -10.51
CA GLY A 539 23.37 13.57 -10.18
C GLY A 539 22.54 12.95 -11.31
N ASP A 540 22.89 13.22 -12.56
CA ASP A 540 22.24 12.65 -13.75
C ASP A 540 22.71 11.23 -13.99
N ALA A 541 24.02 10.99 -13.84
CA ALA A 541 24.68 9.69 -14.00
C ALA A 541 24.04 8.63 -13.09
N GLY A 542 24.00 8.89 -11.78
CA GLY A 542 23.48 7.95 -10.80
C GLY A 542 21.98 7.69 -10.93
N LYS A 543 21.20 8.65 -11.45
CA LYS A 543 19.73 8.52 -11.59
C LYS A 543 19.29 8.11 -13.00
N TRP A 544 20.23 8.03 -13.93
CA TRP A 544 19.96 7.88 -15.37
C TRP A 544 18.94 8.89 -15.91
N LEU A 545 18.98 10.12 -15.39
CA LEU A 545 17.99 11.16 -15.66
C LEU A 545 18.63 12.33 -16.44
N GLY A 546 17.94 12.87 -17.45
CA GLY A 546 18.42 14.05 -18.19
C GLY A 546 19.63 13.82 -19.11
N LEU A 547 20.07 12.57 -19.27
CA LEU A 547 21.19 12.19 -20.15
C LEU A 547 20.80 12.33 -21.63
N LYS A 548 21.57 13.11 -22.40
CA LYS A 548 21.28 13.43 -23.81
C LYS A 548 22.11 12.61 -24.80
N ASP A 549 23.40 12.44 -24.53
CA ASP A 549 24.35 11.77 -25.44
C ASP A 549 24.45 10.27 -25.11
N ILE A 550 23.33 9.53 -25.11
CA ILE A 550 23.32 8.09 -24.83
C ILE A 550 23.56 7.30 -26.11
N GLU A 551 24.42 6.29 -26.03
CA GLU A 551 24.60 5.29 -27.09
C GLU A 551 24.38 3.89 -26.50
N ALA A 552 23.98 2.93 -27.33
CA ALA A 552 23.75 1.55 -26.93
C ALA A 552 24.51 0.57 -27.83
N PHE A 553 24.96 -0.53 -27.27
CA PHE A 553 25.58 -1.63 -28.02
C PHE A 553 25.36 -2.97 -27.34
N TYR A 554 25.41 -4.05 -28.12
CA TYR A 554 25.34 -5.41 -27.59
C TYR A 554 26.73 -5.88 -27.15
N LEU A 555 26.83 -6.41 -25.94
CA LEU A 555 28.06 -6.97 -25.37
C LEU A 555 27.83 -8.46 -25.03
N PRO A 556 28.52 -9.39 -25.73
CA PRO A 556 28.38 -10.82 -25.46
C PRO A 556 28.76 -11.20 -24.01
N ALA A 557 28.32 -12.39 -23.59
CA ALA A 557 28.66 -12.97 -22.30
C ALA A 557 30.18 -12.98 -22.06
N LYS A 558 30.61 -12.66 -20.83
CA LYS A 558 32.01 -12.71 -20.39
C LYS A 558 32.99 -11.97 -21.31
N ASN A 559 32.53 -10.90 -21.96
CA ASN A 559 33.33 -10.14 -22.92
C ASN A 559 33.49 -8.69 -22.46
N SER A 560 34.50 -8.01 -23.00
CA SER A 560 34.76 -6.60 -22.73
C SER A 560 35.01 -5.81 -24.01
N THR A 561 34.79 -4.50 -23.94
CA THR A 561 35.11 -3.57 -25.02
C THR A 561 35.63 -2.26 -24.44
N THR A 562 36.30 -1.44 -25.25
CA THR A 562 36.70 -0.09 -24.85
C THR A 562 35.84 0.93 -25.58
N LYS A 563 35.28 1.87 -24.84
CA LYS A 563 34.52 3.01 -25.38
C LYS A 563 35.23 4.31 -25.07
N LEU A 564 35.15 5.23 -26.02
CA LEU A 564 35.61 6.60 -25.87
C LEU A 564 34.48 7.45 -25.33
N ILE A 565 34.72 8.12 -24.21
CA ILE A 565 33.78 9.09 -23.63
C ILE A 565 34.43 10.47 -23.67
N SER A 566 33.85 11.39 -24.44
CA SER A 566 34.40 12.74 -24.61
C SER A 566 34.09 13.62 -23.41
N GLU A 567 35.00 14.53 -23.08
CA GLU A 567 34.72 15.59 -22.11
C GLU A 567 33.54 16.47 -22.55
N ASN A 568 32.85 17.05 -21.56
CA ASN A 568 31.65 17.83 -21.80
C ASN A 568 31.53 18.99 -20.81
N PHE A 569 32.26 20.07 -21.09
CA PHE A 569 32.26 21.27 -20.25
C PHE A 569 32.62 20.93 -18.77
N LEU A 570 31.70 21.18 -17.85
CA LEU A 570 31.88 21.01 -16.40
C LEU A 570 31.46 19.62 -15.91
N ALA A 571 31.04 18.73 -16.82
CA ALA A 571 30.62 17.39 -16.47
C ALA A 571 31.83 16.52 -16.10
N THR A 572 31.72 15.80 -14.99
CA THR A 572 32.83 15.03 -14.39
C THR A 572 32.57 13.53 -14.29
N SER A 573 31.41 13.05 -14.76
CA SER A 573 31.00 11.66 -14.60
C SER A 573 30.86 10.89 -15.92
N ILE A 574 31.15 9.60 -15.84
CA ILE A 574 30.82 8.58 -16.83
C ILE A 574 29.77 7.64 -16.25
N ALA A 575 28.92 7.06 -17.09
CA ALA A 575 27.82 6.19 -16.69
C ALA A 575 27.58 5.12 -17.76
N VAL A 576 27.45 3.88 -17.31
CA VAL A 576 27.01 2.74 -18.11
C VAL A 576 25.81 2.09 -17.41
N SER A 577 24.93 1.45 -18.17
CA SER A 577 23.84 0.66 -17.59
C SER A 577 23.41 -0.48 -18.50
N HIS A 578 22.70 -1.43 -17.90
CA HIS A 578 21.85 -2.37 -18.64
C HIS A 578 20.50 -2.49 -17.94
N ILE A 579 19.52 -3.05 -18.65
CA ILE A 579 18.16 -3.25 -18.14
C ILE A 579 17.92 -4.75 -18.02
N SER A 580 17.44 -5.18 -16.85
CA SER A 580 17.02 -6.56 -16.60
C SER A 580 15.74 -6.55 -15.79
N LYS A 581 14.71 -7.26 -16.27
CA LYS A 581 13.41 -7.41 -15.60
C LYS A 581 12.74 -6.06 -15.19
N GLY A 582 12.81 -5.05 -16.06
CA GLY A 582 12.23 -3.73 -15.78
C GLY A 582 13.06 -2.84 -14.85
N ILE A 583 14.23 -3.31 -14.39
CA ILE A 583 15.14 -2.56 -13.53
C ILE A 583 16.38 -2.18 -14.35
N ARG A 584 16.80 -0.92 -14.24
CA ARG A 584 18.07 -0.45 -14.80
C ARG A 584 19.14 -0.47 -13.73
N PHE A 585 20.20 -1.21 -13.99
CA PHE A 585 21.40 -1.28 -13.17
C PHE A 585 22.44 -0.35 -13.76
N ILE A 586 22.88 0.62 -12.96
CA ILE A 586 23.75 1.71 -13.35
C ILE A 586 25.10 1.53 -12.66
N THR A 587 26.17 1.59 -13.43
CA THR A 587 27.54 1.76 -12.94
C THR A 587 28.03 3.11 -13.42
N TYR A 588 28.45 3.99 -12.52
CA TYR A 588 28.94 5.31 -12.88
C TYR A 588 30.22 5.62 -12.12
N GLY A 589 31.05 6.49 -12.68
CA GLY A 589 32.29 6.89 -12.03
C GLY A 589 32.59 8.37 -12.23
N TYR A 590 33.34 8.93 -11.28
CA TYR A 590 33.85 10.30 -11.31
C TYR A 590 35.26 10.36 -10.72
N ASN A 591 35.86 11.56 -10.66
CA ASN A 591 37.25 11.76 -10.25
C ASN A 591 38.26 10.97 -11.11
N LEU A 592 38.00 10.85 -12.42
CA LEU A 592 38.89 10.14 -13.33
C LEU A 592 40.28 10.81 -13.36
N THR A 593 41.34 10.02 -13.18
CA THR A 593 42.73 10.48 -13.32
C THR A 593 43.33 9.99 -14.64
N GLN A 594 44.29 10.72 -15.19
CA GLN A 594 44.97 10.32 -16.42
C GLN A 594 45.74 8.99 -16.26
N ASN A 595 46.05 8.59 -15.03
CA ASN A 595 46.79 7.38 -14.69
C ASN A 595 45.90 6.14 -14.53
N GLY A 596 44.59 6.29 -14.70
CA GLY A 596 43.64 5.16 -14.70
C GLY A 596 42.81 4.99 -13.44
N ASP A 597 42.90 5.91 -12.47
CA ASP A 597 42.06 5.86 -11.28
C ASP A 597 40.67 6.45 -11.57
N MET A 598 39.65 5.96 -10.89
CA MET A 598 38.33 6.59 -10.79
C MET A 598 37.57 6.05 -9.58
N ASP A 599 36.66 6.86 -9.04
CA ASP A 599 35.72 6.42 -8.01
C ASP A 599 34.53 5.77 -8.70
N ILE A 600 34.23 4.51 -8.38
CA ILE A 600 33.14 3.72 -8.98
C ILE A 600 31.96 3.64 -8.02
N HIS A 601 30.77 3.86 -8.55
CA HIS A 601 29.52 3.83 -7.83
C HIS A 601 28.46 3.05 -8.61
N TYR A 602 27.49 2.53 -7.86
CA TYR A 602 26.42 1.70 -8.39
C TYR A 602 25.08 2.26 -7.96
N ASN A 603 24.07 2.14 -8.83
CA ASN A 603 22.69 2.48 -8.48
C ASN A 603 21.68 1.66 -9.29
N ILE A 604 20.45 1.56 -8.80
CA ILE A 604 19.32 0.98 -9.52
C ILE A 604 18.19 1.99 -9.66
N VAL A 605 17.51 1.95 -10.80
CA VAL A 605 16.28 2.73 -11.04
C VAL A 605 15.26 1.86 -11.79
N ASP A 606 13.99 2.03 -11.46
CA ASP A 606 12.88 1.41 -12.19
C ASP A 606 12.75 2.06 -13.59
N VAL A 607 12.38 1.27 -14.61
CA VAL A 607 12.30 1.69 -16.03
C VAL A 607 10.87 1.97 -16.48
#